data_AF-A0A937DEH2-F1
#
_entry.id   AF-A0A937DEH2-F1
#
_cell.length_a   1.000
_cell.length_b   1.000
_cell.length_c   1.000
_cell.angle_alpha   90.00
_cell.angle_beta   90.00
_cell.angle_gamma   90.00
#
_symmetry.space_group_name_H-M   'P 1'
#
loop_
_entity.id
_entity.type
_entity.pdbx_description
1 polymer ?
#
loop_
_entity_poly.entity_id
_entity_poly.type
_entity_poly.pdbx_seq_one_letter_code
_entity_poly.pdbx_strand_id
1 'polypeptide(L)'
;MAFKETRKSYQKEEFNDFGLGGKATSGHYRVLNKDGSFNIRKENVPLFEKFNFFHSLVSMSWTKFLVVVLSTYFCVNLLFASLYMLVGIEHLTGIRGSTATHQFMEAFFFSAQTITTLGYGQVAPTGLVTNIVAATESMLGLLGFALATGLVYGRFSKPSAHLKYSENAIIAPYKNINGFMFRVVNPRGNQLLEVEANVSLSVLRENSAMRDYYSLELERSKVVFLPASWTLVHPITDESPFKNLTAEELMRRDMEVIVVIKAFDESFSQSVYSRSSYKFDELQWGRKFKYLISHDNGRLSIDISGINETEEAALND
;
A
#
# COMPACT_ATOMS: atom_id res chain seq x y z
N MET A 1 -62.19 2.31 16.98
CA MET A 1 -61.01 3.05 16.48
C MET A 1 -59.84 2.73 17.41
N ALA A 2 -58.96 1.81 17.03
CA ALA A 2 -57.71 1.53 17.76
C ALA A 2 -56.71 0.89 16.78
N PHE A 3 -55.90 1.72 16.14
CA PHE A 3 -54.74 1.28 15.36
C PHE A 3 -53.64 0.87 16.35
N LYS A 4 -53.33 -0.42 16.39
CA LYS A 4 -52.22 -0.97 17.17
C LYS A 4 -50.96 -0.90 16.29
N GLU A 5 -50.22 0.20 16.39
CA GLU A 5 -48.92 0.34 15.72
C GLU A 5 -47.95 -0.72 16.23
N THR A 6 -47.57 -1.65 15.37
CA THR A 6 -46.50 -2.61 15.61
C THR A 6 -45.18 -1.92 15.24
N ARG A 7 -44.56 -1.20 16.18
CA ARG A 7 -43.18 -0.74 16.01
C ARG A 7 -42.26 -1.97 16.06
N LYS A 8 -41.87 -2.49 14.89
CA LYS A 8 -40.72 -3.39 14.77
C LYS A 8 -39.51 -2.62 15.30
N SER A 9 -38.93 -3.07 16.40
CA SER A 9 -37.64 -2.57 16.86
C SER A 9 -36.61 -2.81 15.76
N TYR A 10 -35.98 -1.73 15.31
CA TYR A 10 -34.85 -1.82 14.39
C TYR A 10 -33.69 -2.43 15.16
N GLN A 11 -33.45 -3.74 14.99
CA GLN A 11 -32.22 -4.38 15.46
C GLN A 11 -31.08 -3.87 14.57
N LYS A 12 -30.21 -3.06 15.17
CA LYS A 12 -28.96 -2.64 14.53
C LYS A 12 -28.08 -3.89 14.40
N GLU A 13 -27.93 -4.41 13.19
CA GLU A 13 -26.94 -5.46 12.92
C GLU A 13 -25.55 -4.87 13.20
N GLU A 14 -24.81 -5.48 14.13
CA GLU A 14 -23.41 -5.15 14.36
C GLU A 14 -22.59 -5.73 13.19
N PHE A 15 -22.25 -4.87 12.24
CA PHE A 15 -21.33 -5.21 11.16
C PHE A 15 -19.90 -5.23 11.74
N ASN A 16 -19.48 -6.38 12.25
CA ASN A 16 -18.11 -6.65 12.68
C ASN A 16 -17.16 -6.92 11.50
N ASP A 17 -17.62 -6.68 10.27
CA ASP A 17 -16.81 -6.79 9.06
C ASP A 17 -15.98 -5.52 8.85
N PHE A 18 -14.76 -5.67 8.34
CA PHE A 18 -13.86 -4.54 8.05
C PHE A 18 -14.28 -3.75 6.78
N GLY A 19 -15.56 -3.71 6.44
CA GLY A 19 -16.07 -3.19 5.18
C GLY A 19 -15.83 -4.13 3.99
N LEU A 20 -15.55 -5.41 4.26
CA LEU A 20 -15.25 -6.41 3.22
C LEU A 20 -16.52 -7.00 2.59
N GLY A 21 -17.67 -6.71 3.17
CA GLY A 21 -18.96 -7.22 2.75
C GLY A 21 -19.18 -8.66 3.21
N GLY A 22 -20.46 -8.98 3.46
CA GLY A 22 -20.87 -10.29 3.93
C GLY A 22 -20.94 -11.35 2.83
N LYS A 23 -21.04 -10.99 1.54
CA LYS A 23 -21.34 -11.97 0.48
C LYS A 23 -20.06 -12.61 -0.06
N ALA A 24 -19.88 -13.89 0.22
CA ALA A 24 -18.90 -14.74 -0.40
C ALA A 24 -19.24 -15.05 -1.86
N THR A 25 -18.35 -14.74 -2.80
CA THR A 25 -18.42 -15.35 -4.14
C THR A 25 -18.00 -16.81 -4.02
N SER A 26 -18.78 -17.73 -4.57
CA SER A 26 -18.59 -19.18 -4.47
C SER A 26 -17.13 -19.63 -4.66
N GLY A 27 -16.55 -20.30 -3.66
CA GLY A 27 -15.18 -20.86 -3.67
C GLY A 27 -14.38 -20.53 -2.40
N HIS A 28 -13.27 -21.25 -2.17
CA HIS A 28 -12.25 -20.87 -1.18
C HIS A 28 -11.46 -19.70 -1.76
N TYR A 29 -11.76 -18.47 -1.35
CA TYR A 29 -11.03 -17.30 -1.83
C TYR A 29 -10.51 -16.48 -0.65
N ARG A 30 -9.36 -15.85 -0.87
CA ARG A 30 -8.69 -14.96 0.08
C ARG A 30 -9.03 -13.53 -0.30
N VAL A 31 -9.67 -12.77 0.60
CA VAL A 31 -10.06 -11.36 0.34
C VAL A 31 -8.84 -10.44 0.45
N LEU A 32 -8.02 -10.70 1.46
CA LEU A 32 -6.81 -9.95 1.76
C LEU A 32 -5.61 -10.89 1.65
N ASN A 33 -4.70 -10.63 0.72
CA ASN A 33 -3.49 -11.40 0.58
C ASN A 33 -2.57 -11.25 1.80
N LYS A 34 -1.63 -12.18 1.96
CA LYS A 34 -0.69 -12.18 3.10
C LYS A 34 0.14 -10.89 3.17
N ASP A 35 0.45 -10.32 2.02
CA ASP A 35 1.17 -9.05 1.84
C ASP A 35 0.31 -7.81 2.13
N GLY A 36 -0.97 -7.99 2.48
CA GLY A 36 -1.91 -6.91 2.78
C GLY A 36 -2.58 -6.28 1.55
N SER A 37 -2.33 -6.80 0.34
CA SER A 37 -3.03 -6.37 -0.87
C SER A 37 -4.44 -6.97 -0.94
N PHE A 38 -5.40 -6.21 -1.45
CA PHE A 38 -6.76 -6.72 -1.65
C PHE A 38 -6.82 -7.54 -2.94
N ASN A 39 -7.36 -8.75 -2.86
CA ASN A 39 -7.63 -9.60 -4.02
C ASN A 39 -8.98 -9.24 -4.65
N ILE A 40 -9.14 -7.97 -5.03
CA ILE A 40 -10.40 -7.43 -5.56
C ILE A 40 -10.10 -6.74 -6.89
N ARG A 41 -10.79 -7.17 -7.95
CA ARG A 41 -10.77 -6.50 -9.25
C ARG A 41 -12.04 -5.69 -9.45
N LYS A 42 -11.90 -4.38 -9.67
CA LYS A 42 -13.02 -3.53 -10.06
C LYS A 42 -13.27 -3.65 -11.55
N GLU A 43 -14.45 -4.13 -11.94
CA GLU A 43 -14.87 -4.26 -13.33
C GLU A 43 -15.79 -3.10 -13.75
N ASN A 44 -15.87 -2.83 -15.06
CA ASN A 44 -16.76 -1.83 -15.65
C ASN A 44 -16.62 -0.38 -15.13
N VAL A 45 -15.47 -0.01 -14.55
CA VAL A 45 -15.21 1.38 -14.18
C VAL A 45 -15.00 2.22 -15.46
N PRO A 46 -15.73 3.34 -15.64
CA PRO A 46 -15.55 4.24 -16.79
C PRO A 46 -14.10 4.70 -16.95
N LEU A 47 -13.64 4.89 -18.19
CA LEU A 47 -12.24 5.24 -18.47
C LEU A 47 -11.82 6.54 -17.76
N PHE A 48 -12.64 7.60 -17.84
CA PHE A 48 -12.35 8.88 -17.19
C PHE A 48 -12.26 8.79 -15.66
N GLU A 49 -13.03 7.90 -15.02
CA GLU A 49 -12.93 7.65 -13.58
C GLU A 49 -11.70 6.84 -13.19
N LYS A 50 -11.22 5.96 -14.08
CA LYS A 50 -9.94 5.26 -13.91
C LYS A 50 -8.74 6.22 -14.01
N PHE A 51 -8.86 7.31 -14.79
CA PHE A 51 -7.80 8.29 -15.01
C PHE A 51 -7.68 9.30 -13.85
N ASN A 52 -7.41 8.82 -12.64
CA ASN A 52 -6.87 9.69 -11.59
C ASN A 52 -5.38 9.91 -11.83
N PHE A 53 -5.06 10.93 -12.64
CA PHE A 53 -3.70 11.22 -13.12
C PHE A 53 -2.69 11.36 -11.97
N PHE A 54 -3.04 12.13 -10.94
CA PHE A 54 -2.18 12.33 -9.78
C PHE A 54 -1.94 11.02 -9.01
N HIS A 55 -3.01 10.29 -8.67
CA HIS A 55 -2.86 9.02 -7.95
C HIS A 55 -2.03 8.01 -8.75
N SER A 56 -2.25 7.90 -10.07
CA SER A 56 -1.49 7.02 -10.95
C SER A 56 0.01 7.35 -10.93
N LEU A 57 0.36 8.63 -11.11
CA LEU A 57 1.75 9.10 -11.07
C LEU A 57 2.44 8.88 -9.73
N VAL A 58 1.73 9.03 -8.61
CA VAL A 58 2.32 8.84 -7.28
C VAL A 58 2.39 7.36 -6.88
N SER A 59 1.48 6.51 -7.37
CA SER A 59 1.39 5.09 -6.98
C SER A 59 2.14 4.10 -7.87
N MET A 60 2.50 4.48 -9.10
CA MET A 60 3.26 3.59 -10.00
C MET A 60 4.66 3.25 -9.48
N SER A 61 5.28 2.18 -9.98
CA SER A 61 6.67 1.82 -9.67
C SER A 61 7.66 2.91 -10.12
N TRP A 62 8.80 3.04 -9.44
CA TRP A 62 9.85 4.03 -9.78
C TRP A 62 10.30 3.98 -11.24
N THR A 63 10.53 2.79 -11.81
CA THR A 63 10.95 2.64 -13.21
C THR A 63 9.89 3.18 -14.17
N LYS A 64 8.62 2.81 -13.99
CA LYS A 64 7.51 3.33 -14.80
C LYS A 64 7.40 4.85 -14.70
N PHE A 65 7.54 5.40 -13.50
CA PHE A 65 7.52 6.85 -13.29
C PHE A 65 8.64 7.56 -14.07
N LEU A 66 9.89 7.08 -13.94
CA LEU A 66 11.03 7.64 -14.68
C LEU A 66 10.82 7.56 -16.19
N VAL A 67 10.33 6.44 -16.71
CA VAL A 67 10.01 6.29 -18.14
C VAL A 67 8.94 7.27 -18.59
N VAL A 68 7.87 7.47 -17.79
CA VAL A 68 6.81 8.45 -18.11
C VAL A 68 7.34 9.88 -18.13
N VAL A 69 8.15 10.27 -17.14
CA VAL A 69 8.75 11.61 -17.08
C VAL A 69 9.69 11.84 -18.26
N LEU A 70 10.58 10.90 -18.54
CA LEU A 70 11.50 10.99 -19.68
C LEU A 70 10.75 11.02 -21.00
N SER A 71 9.76 10.16 -21.20
CA SER A 71 8.94 10.12 -22.42
C SER A 71 8.19 11.44 -22.61
N THR A 72 7.64 12.01 -21.54
CA THR A 72 6.95 13.31 -21.59
C THR A 72 7.94 14.42 -22.00
N TYR A 73 9.13 14.44 -21.41
CA TYR A 73 10.20 15.36 -21.80
C TYR A 73 10.53 15.24 -23.29
N PHE A 74 10.77 14.02 -23.80
CA PHE A 74 11.05 13.80 -25.22
C PHE A 74 9.89 14.25 -26.12
N CYS A 75 8.65 13.90 -25.77
CA CYS A 75 7.46 14.28 -26.55
C CYS A 75 7.27 15.80 -26.61
N VAL A 76 7.46 16.51 -25.50
CA VAL A 76 7.35 17.97 -25.48
C VAL A 76 8.44 18.60 -26.34
N ASN A 77 9.69 18.13 -26.26
CA ASN A 77 10.76 18.65 -27.11
C ASN A 77 10.52 18.36 -28.60
N LEU A 78 9.98 17.19 -28.95
CA LEU A 78 9.59 16.87 -30.34
C LEU A 78 8.47 17.79 -30.84
N LEU A 79 7.51 18.13 -29.98
CA LEU A 79 6.43 19.06 -30.30
C LEU A 79 6.99 20.47 -30.58
N PHE A 80 7.83 21.00 -29.70
CA PHE A 80 8.43 22.33 -29.88
C PHE A 80 9.41 22.38 -31.05
N ALA A 81 10.24 21.36 -31.26
CA ALA A 81 11.05 21.22 -32.47
C ALA A 81 10.20 21.30 -33.75
N SER A 82 9.05 20.62 -33.77
CA SER A 82 8.11 20.67 -34.89
C SER A 82 7.50 22.07 -35.05
N LEU A 83 7.14 22.74 -33.96
CA LEU A 83 6.65 24.13 -33.99
C LEU A 83 7.71 25.09 -34.55
N TYR A 84 8.98 24.93 -34.18
CA TYR A 84 10.06 25.74 -34.72
C TYR A 84 10.25 25.53 -36.23
N MET A 85 10.17 24.28 -36.70
CA MET A 85 10.19 24.00 -38.13
C MET A 85 8.99 24.59 -38.88
N LEU A 86 7.81 24.64 -38.25
CA LEU A 86 6.60 25.23 -38.83
C LEU A 86 6.65 26.76 -38.88
N VAL A 87 7.24 27.41 -37.86
CA VAL A 87 7.43 28.88 -37.84
C VAL A 87 8.48 29.31 -38.87
N GLY A 88 9.47 28.46 -39.13
CA GLY A 88 10.55 28.70 -40.08
C GLY A 88 11.91 28.58 -39.39
N ILE A 89 12.76 27.70 -39.91
CA ILE A 89 14.10 27.45 -39.36
C ILE A 89 15.03 28.66 -39.54
N GLU A 90 14.75 29.51 -40.52
CA GLU A 90 15.42 30.79 -40.78
C GLU A 90 15.32 31.78 -39.60
N HIS A 91 14.35 31.56 -38.71
CA HIS A 91 14.15 32.32 -37.48
C HIS A 91 14.90 31.72 -36.28
N LEU A 92 15.74 30.71 -36.49
CA LEU A 92 16.69 30.19 -35.50
C LEU A 92 18.12 30.44 -36.02
N THR A 93 18.88 31.26 -35.31
CA THR A 93 20.29 31.50 -35.65
C THR A 93 21.15 30.30 -35.26
N GLY A 94 22.30 30.13 -35.91
CA GLY A 94 23.27 29.10 -35.51
C GLY A 94 22.95 27.68 -36.01
N ILE A 95 21.83 27.48 -36.70
CA ILE A 95 21.51 26.23 -37.42
C ILE A 95 22.48 26.06 -38.59
N ARG A 96 23.16 24.91 -38.66
CA ARG A 96 24.17 24.59 -39.69
C ARG A 96 23.74 23.45 -40.61
N GLY A 97 22.73 22.68 -40.22
CA GLY A 97 22.19 21.58 -41.00
C GLY A 97 21.65 22.03 -42.36
N SER A 98 22.08 21.37 -43.44
CA SER A 98 21.59 21.62 -44.81
C SER A 98 20.39 20.76 -45.20
N THR A 99 20.15 19.64 -44.51
CA THR A 99 18.99 18.76 -44.72
C THR A 99 17.93 18.98 -43.65
N ALA A 100 16.66 18.74 -43.99
CA ALA A 100 15.53 18.87 -43.07
C ALA A 100 15.68 18.04 -41.77
N THR A 101 16.29 16.85 -41.84
CA THR A 101 16.53 16.00 -40.66
C THR A 101 17.55 16.61 -39.70
N HIS A 102 18.67 17.10 -40.22
CA HIS A 102 19.67 17.82 -39.43
C HIS A 102 19.10 19.10 -38.80
N GLN A 103 18.31 19.87 -39.55
CA GLN A 103 17.64 21.07 -39.04
C GLN A 103 16.65 20.74 -37.91
N PHE A 104 15.84 19.68 -38.07
CA PHE A 104 14.92 19.23 -37.03
C PHE A 104 15.66 18.77 -35.77
N MET A 105 16.79 18.08 -35.90
CA MET A 105 17.61 17.67 -34.77
C MET A 105 18.23 18.86 -34.03
N GLU A 106 18.74 19.86 -34.75
CA GLU A 106 19.25 21.08 -34.13
C GLU A 106 18.13 21.88 -33.45
N ALA A 107 16.93 21.96 -34.03
CA ALA A 107 15.75 22.55 -33.41
C ALA A 107 15.29 21.78 -32.16
N PHE A 108 15.37 20.44 -32.19
CA PHE A 108 15.12 19.59 -31.02
C PHE A 108 16.11 19.86 -29.89
N PHE A 109 17.41 19.99 -30.20
CA PHE A 109 18.39 20.34 -29.17
C PHE A 109 18.22 21.77 -28.65
N PHE A 110 17.78 22.71 -29.50
CA PHE A 110 17.42 24.06 -29.07
C PHE A 110 16.23 24.04 -28.10
N SER A 111 15.17 23.31 -28.44
CA SER A 111 14.01 23.07 -27.57
C SER A 111 14.43 22.44 -26.23
N ALA A 112 15.26 21.39 -26.29
CA ALA A 112 15.80 20.72 -25.11
C ALA A 112 16.60 21.67 -24.19
N GLN A 113 17.37 22.60 -24.76
CA GLN A 113 18.11 23.61 -23.99
C GLN A 113 17.21 24.72 -23.45
N THR A 114 16.15 25.06 -24.17
CA THR A 114 15.19 26.13 -23.82
C THR A 114 14.29 25.68 -22.68
N ILE A 115 13.69 24.49 -22.79
CA ILE A 115 12.78 23.95 -21.77
C ILE A 115 13.49 23.70 -20.42
N THR A 116 14.76 23.28 -20.44
CA THR A 116 15.59 23.05 -19.24
C THR A 116 16.27 24.30 -18.73
N THR A 117 16.06 25.45 -19.39
CA THR A 117 16.73 26.72 -19.11
C THR A 117 18.27 26.63 -19.13
N LEU A 118 18.83 25.70 -19.91
CA LEU A 118 20.29 25.51 -20.06
C LEU A 118 20.88 26.60 -20.94
N GLY A 119 20.26 26.84 -22.11
CA GLY A 119 20.56 27.96 -22.99
C GLY A 119 22.05 28.20 -23.28
N TYR A 120 22.76 27.24 -23.89
CA TYR A 120 24.19 27.40 -24.23
C TYR A 120 24.49 28.59 -25.17
N GLY A 121 23.45 29.13 -25.83
CA GLY A 121 23.55 30.35 -26.64
C GLY A 121 24.08 30.14 -28.06
N GLN A 122 24.31 28.88 -28.49
CA GLN A 122 24.71 28.58 -29.87
C GLN A 122 23.56 28.79 -30.86
N VAL A 123 22.34 28.41 -30.48
CA VAL A 123 21.11 28.61 -31.26
C VAL A 123 20.21 29.57 -30.49
N ALA A 124 19.67 30.57 -31.18
CA ALA A 124 18.80 31.57 -30.56
C ALA A 124 17.63 31.97 -31.50
N PRO A 125 16.46 32.29 -30.95
CA PRO A 125 15.30 32.70 -31.73
C PRO A 125 15.43 34.14 -32.21
N THR A 126 15.18 34.37 -33.50
CA THR A 126 15.11 35.69 -34.13
C THR A 126 13.70 35.94 -34.66
N GLY A 127 13.18 37.14 -34.42
CA GLY A 127 11.80 37.49 -34.80
C GLY A 127 10.76 37.24 -33.70
N LEU A 128 9.65 37.97 -33.78
CA LEU A 128 8.67 38.06 -32.70
C LEU A 128 8.00 36.71 -32.40
N VAL A 129 7.57 35.97 -33.43
CA VAL A 129 6.83 34.72 -33.28
C VAL A 129 7.68 33.65 -32.61
N THR A 130 8.90 33.42 -33.10
CA THR A 130 9.83 32.41 -32.53
C THR A 130 10.23 32.74 -31.10
N ASN A 131 10.40 34.03 -30.77
CA ASN A 131 10.65 34.48 -29.40
C ASN A 131 9.45 34.19 -28.47
N ILE A 132 8.21 34.41 -28.92
CA ILE A 132 7.01 34.07 -28.14
C ILE A 132 6.92 32.56 -27.90
N VAL A 133 7.24 31.74 -28.92
CA VAL A 133 7.26 30.27 -28.77
C VAL A 133 8.32 29.85 -27.76
N ALA A 134 9.56 30.35 -27.87
CA ALA A 134 10.64 30.04 -26.94
C ALA A 134 10.38 30.53 -25.50
N ALA A 135 9.76 31.70 -25.34
CA ALA A 135 9.36 32.20 -24.02
C ALA A 135 8.26 31.32 -23.40
N THR A 136 7.28 30.90 -24.21
CA THR A 136 6.21 29.99 -23.78
C THR A 136 6.78 28.62 -23.40
N GLU A 137 7.68 28.08 -24.21
CA GLU A 137 8.39 26.83 -23.92
C GLU A 137 9.16 26.91 -22.60
N SER A 138 9.94 27.97 -22.41
CA SER A 138 10.72 28.19 -21.18
C SER A 138 9.81 28.25 -19.95
N MET A 139 8.69 28.97 -20.03
CA MET A 139 7.71 29.06 -18.94
C MET A 139 7.07 27.71 -18.63
N LEU A 140 6.65 26.96 -19.65
CA LEU A 140 6.10 25.61 -19.48
C LEU A 140 7.12 24.63 -18.93
N GLY A 141 8.38 24.73 -19.35
CA GLY A 141 9.50 23.96 -18.83
C GLY A 141 9.70 24.19 -17.33
N LEU A 142 9.81 25.45 -16.91
CA LEU A 142 9.96 25.82 -15.51
C LEU A 142 8.80 25.27 -14.65
N LEU A 143 7.56 25.46 -15.09
CA LEU A 143 6.37 24.90 -14.41
C LEU A 143 6.39 23.37 -14.39
N GLY A 144 6.78 22.74 -15.50
CA GLY A 144 6.91 21.29 -15.64
C GLY A 144 7.94 20.70 -14.68
N PHE A 145 9.12 21.31 -14.55
CA PHE A 145 10.14 20.88 -13.59
C PHE A 145 9.68 21.08 -12.14
N ALA A 146 8.99 22.17 -11.83
CA ALA A 146 8.42 22.38 -10.50
C ALA A 146 7.39 21.29 -10.16
N LEU A 147 6.48 20.95 -11.08
CA LEU A 147 5.52 19.87 -10.90
C LEU A 147 6.18 18.50 -10.79
N ALA A 148 7.16 18.19 -11.64
CA ALA A 148 7.91 16.94 -11.60
C ALA A 148 8.65 16.77 -10.26
N THR A 149 9.28 17.84 -9.77
CA THR A 149 9.95 17.86 -8.46
C THR A 149 8.93 17.65 -7.34
N GLY A 150 7.77 18.32 -7.40
CA GLY A 150 6.68 18.10 -6.44
C GLY A 150 6.14 16.67 -6.45
N LEU A 151 6.03 16.04 -7.61
CA LEU A 151 5.64 14.62 -7.74
C LEU A 151 6.69 13.68 -7.16
N VAL A 152 7.97 13.94 -7.42
CA VAL A 152 9.09 13.17 -6.84
C VAL A 152 9.04 13.26 -5.31
N TYR A 153 8.88 14.46 -4.76
CA TYR A 153 8.70 14.66 -3.33
C TYR A 153 7.45 13.93 -2.80
N GLY A 154 6.30 14.08 -3.46
CA GLY A 154 5.06 13.38 -3.05
C GLY A 154 5.18 11.85 -3.06
N ARG A 155 6.00 11.29 -3.95
CA ARG A 155 6.31 9.86 -4.00
C ARG A 155 7.22 9.42 -2.85
N PHE A 156 8.27 10.19 -2.55
CA PHE A 156 9.18 9.90 -1.44
C PHE A 156 8.52 10.11 -0.07
N SER A 157 7.66 11.10 0.05
CA SER A 157 6.98 11.48 1.29
C SER A 157 5.76 10.61 1.62
N LYS A 158 5.46 9.59 0.81
CA LYS A 158 4.36 8.67 1.08
C LYS A 158 4.80 7.64 2.13
N PRO A 159 4.25 7.68 3.35
CA PRO A 159 4.63 6.75 4.38
C PRO A 159 4.08 5.36 4.07
N SER A 160 4.78 4.33 4.55
CA SER A 160 4.33 2.95 4.40
C SER A 160 4.81 2.13 5.59
N ALA A 161 3.86 1.60 6.36
CA ALA A 161 4.12 0.61 7.40
C ALA A 161 4.60 -0.68 6.75
N HIS A 162 5.91 -0.87 6.70
CA HIS A 162 6.50 -2.15 6.30
C HIS A 162 6.59 -3.06 7.52
N LEU A 163 5.45 -3.46 8.09
CA LEU A 163 5.45 -4.46 9.16
C LEU A 163 5.64 -5.85 8.56
N LYS A 164 6.53 -6.64 9.14
CA LYS A 164 6.70 -8.05 8.79
C LYS A 164 5.92 -8.90 9.79
N TYR A 165 5.04 -9.74 9.27
CA TYR A 165 4.23 -10.69 10.04
C TYR A 165 4.92 -12.05 10.06
N SER A 166 4.61 -12.89 11.06
CA SER A 166 4.96 -14.30 11.00
C SER A 166 4.21 -14.98 9.85
N GLU A 167 4.84 -15.92 9.19
CA GLU A 167 4.23 -16.68 8.08
C GLU A 167 3.03 -17.48 8.60
N ASN A 168 3.21 -18.16 9.74
CA ASN A 168 2.17 -18.90 10.42
C ASN A 168 1.64 -18.15 11.65
N ALA A 169 0.36 -18.35 11.93
CA ALA A 169 -0.21 -18.11 13.25
C ALA A 169 -0.17 -19.42 14.04
N ILE A 170 -0.17 -19.33 15.36
CA ILE A 170 -0.08 -20.50 16.23
C ILE A 170 -1.23 -20.54 17.22
N ILE A 171 -1.67 -21.74 17.56
CA ILE A 171 -2.45 -22.01 18.77
C ILE A 171 -1.48 -22.56 19.81
N ALA A 172 -1.30 -21.82 20.89
CA ALA A 172 -0.28 -22.07 21.90
C ALA A 172 -0.87 -21.97 23.31
N PRO A 173 -0.26 -22.62 24.33
CA PRO A 173 -0.63 -22.40 25.72
C PRO A 173 -0.41 -20.94 26.11
N TYR A 174 -1.39 -20.36 26.80
CA TYR A 174 -1.41 -18.98 27.29
C TYR A 174 -1.97 -18.93 28.72
N LYS A 175 -1.08 -18.80 29.71
CA LYS A 175 -1.45 -18.92 31.13
C LYS A 175 -2.17 -20.27 31.35
N ASN A 176 -3.39 -20.24 31.86
CA ASN A 176 -4.21 -21.43 32.15
C ASN A 176 -5.16 -21.81 31.00
N ILE A 177 -5.12 -21.10 29.86
CA ILE A 177 -5.97 -21.35 28.68
C ILE A 177 -5.11 -21.42 27.42
N ASN A 178 -5.69 -21.69 26.26
CA ASN A 178 -4.97 -21.58 24.99
C ASN A 178 -5.16 -20.19 24.37
N GLY A 179 -4.28 -19.81 23.46
CA GLY A 179 -4.32 -18.52 22.77
C GLY A 179 -4.00 -18.67 21.28
N PHE A 180 -4.71 -17.92 20.46
CA PHE A 180 -4.32 -17.67 19.07
C PHE A 180 -3.27 -16.56 19.05
N MET A 181 -2.11 -16.82 18.44
CA MET A 181 -1.00 -15.88 18.45
C MET A 181 -0.35 -15.72 17.09
N PHE A 182 0.11 -14.51 16.79
CA PHE A 182 0.99 -14.24 15.66
C PHE A 182 1.96 -13.12 16.00
N ARG A 183 3.05 -13.02 15.25
CA ARG A 183 4.11 -12.03 15.50
C ARG A 183 4.14 -10.95 14.45
N VAL A 184 4.54 -9.77 14.90
CA VAL A 184 4.78 -8.61 14.06
C VAL A 184 6.08 -7.94 14.49
N VAL A 185 6.88 -7.51 13.52
CA VAL A 185 8.09 -6.73 13.76
C VAL A 185 8.15 -5.57 12.77
N ASN A 186 8.73 -4.45 13.20
CA ASN A 186 9.17 -3.41 12.29
C ASN A 186 10.64 -3.68 11.89
N PRO A 187 10.92 -4.11 10.64
CA PRO A 187 12.27 -4.30 10.15
C PRO A 187 12.99 -2.99 9.83
N ARG A 188 12.26 -1.86 9.74
CA ARG A 188 12.84 -0.55 9.47
C ARG A 188 13.30 0.11 10.77
N GLY A 189 14.33 0.95 10.68
CA GLY A 189 14.86 1.69 11.83
C GLY A 189 14.04 2.90 12.28
N ASN A 190 12.93 3.22 11.60
CA ASN A 190 12.03 4.29 12.04
C ASN A 190 11.16 3.82 13.20
N GLN A 191 10.72 4.75 14.05
CA GLN A 191 9.84 4.42 15.15
C GLN A 191 8.38 4.46 14.72
N LEU A 192 7.64 3.42 15.13
CA LEU A 192 6.20 3.37 15.04
C LEU A 192 5.61 3.58 16.43
N LEU A 193 4.82 4.64 16.55
CA LEU A 193 4.16 5.07 17.78
C LEU A 193 2.67 4.72 17.74
N GLU A 194 2.04 4.63 18.91
CA GLU A 194 0.60 4.42 19.07
C GLU A 194 0.07 3.25 18.22
N VAL A 195 0.80 2.13 18.23
CA VAL A 195 0.48 0.96 17.42
C VAL A 195 -0.76 0.29 17.99
N GLU A 196 -1.79 0.20 17.16
CA GLU A 196 -3.10 -0.38 17.48
C GLU A 196 -3.40 -1.52 16.52
N ALA A 197 -3.82 -2.66 17.05
CA ALA A 197 -4.14 -3.84 16.29
C ALA A 197 -5.62 -4.21 16.45
N ASN A 198 -6.26 -4.45 15.32
CA ASN A 198 -7.63 -4.93 15.21
C ASN A 198 -7.59 -6.26 14.45
N VAL A 199 -8.21 -7.29 15.02
CA VAL A 199 -8.20 -8.64 14.47
C VAL A 199 -9.63 -9.16 14.42
N SER A 200 -10.02 -9.73 13.28
CA SER A 200 -11.35 -10.32 13.08
C SER A 200 -11.22 -11.69 12.46
N LEU A 201 -11.99 -12.65 12.97
CA LEU A 201 -12.16 -13.96 12.38
C LEU A 201 -13.35 -13.92 11.40
N SER A 202 -13.10 -14.30 10.16
CA SER A 202 -14.13 -14.48 9.13
C SER A 202 -14.32 -15.96 8.85
N VAL A 203 -15.57 -16.44 8.90
CA VAL A 203 -15.94 -17.82 8.56
C VAL A 203 -17.15 -17.83 7.64
N LEU A 204 -17.18 -18.76 6.69
CA LEU A 204 -18.34 -18.99 5.84
C LEU A 204 -19.51 -19.52 6.67
N ARG A 205 -20.69 -18.92 6.50
CA ARG A 205 -21.95 -19.39 7.09
C ARG A 205 -22.38 -20.69 6.42
N GLU A 206 -22.83 -21.65 7.21
CA GLU A 206 -23.27 -22.93 6.66
C GLU A 206 -24.40 -22.75 5.66
N ASN A 207 -24.33 -23.47 4.54
CA ASN A 207 -25.30 -23.45 3.45
C ASN A 207 -25.60 -22.05 2.88
N SER A 208 -24.68 -21.10 3.06
CA SER A 208 -24.83 -19.74 2.57
C SER A 208 -23.54 -19.27 1.92
N ALA A 209 -23.69 -18.45 0.89
CA ALA A 209 -22.59 -17.71 0.31
C ALA A 209 -22.34 -16.42 1.11
N MET A 210 -22.50 -16.44 2.44
CA MET A 210 -22.23 -15.29 3.30
C MET A 210 -21.19 -15.65 4.36
N ARG A 211 -20.35 -14.67 4.73
CA ARG A 211 -19.35 -14.77 5.80
C ARG A 211 -19.85 -14.06 7.04
N ASP A 212 -19.67 -14.72 8.17
CA ASP A 212 -19.84 -14.15 9.50
C ASP A 212 -18.47 -13.65 9.98
N TYR A 213 -18.46 -12.47 10.62
CA TYR A 213 -17.25 -11.83 11.13
C TYR A 213 -17.34 -11.69 12.65
N TYR A 214 -16.26 -12.07 13.32
CA TYR A 214 -16.16 -12.06 14.78
C TYR A 214 -14.92 -11.27 15.17
N SER A 215 -15.12 -10.12 15.84
CA SER A 215 -14.01 -9.37 16.42
C SER A 215 -13.30 -10.22 17.47
N LEU A 216 -11.98 -10.29 17.41
CA LEU A 216 -11.18 -11.06 18.37
C LEU A 216 -10.59 -10.11 19.42
N GLU A 217 -11.00 -10.28 20.67
CA GLU A 217 -10.44 -9.50 21.78
C GLU A 217 -8.98 -9.87 22.02
N LEU A 218 -8.09 -8.90 21.95
CA LEU A 218 -6.66 -9.11 22.18
C LEU A 218 -6.32 -8.85 23.65
N GLU A 219 -5.38 -9.62 24.22
CA GLU A 219 -4.80 -9.33 25.53
C GLU A 219 -4.33 -7.87 25.61
N ARG A 220 -3.73 -7.42 24.52
CA ARG A 220 -3.28 -6.05 24.34
C ARG A 220 -3.55 -5.67 22.89
N SER A 221 -4.50 -4.76 22.68
CA SER A 221 -4.82 -4.21 21.36
C SER A 221 -3.98 -2.98 21.00
N LYS A 222 -3.36 -2.31 21.99
CA LYS A 222 -2.56 -1.10 21.78
C LYS A 222 -1.23 -1.14 22.52
N VAL A 223 -0.16 -0.68 21.87
CA VAL A 223 1.15 -0.40 22.46
C VAL A 223 1.63 0.98 22.07
N VAL A 224 2.38 1.64 22.97
CA VAL A 224 2.93 2.98 22.67
C VAL A 224 4.11 2.88 21.70
N PHE A 225 4.99 1.88 21.90
CA PHE A 225 6.19 1.68 21.11
C PHE A 225 6.26 0.25 20.57
N LEU A 226 6.75 0.10 19.34
CA LEU A 226 7.11 -1.19 18.74
C LEU A 226 8.62 -1.24 18.43
N PRO A 227 9.51 -1.28 19.45
CA PRO A 227 10.95 -1.28 19.23
C PRO A 227 11.50 -2.64 18.79
N ALA A 228 10.71 -3.70 18.94
CA ALA A 228 11.11 -5.10 18.84
C ALA A 228 10.02 -5.92 18.12
N SER A 229 10.00 -7.24 18.32
CA SER A 229 8.86 -8.07 17.95
C SER A 229 7.72 -7.92 18.96
N TRP A 230 6.49 -7.75 18.47
CA TRP A 230 5.27 -7.86 19.27
C TRP A 230 4.54 -9.15 18.89
N THR A 231 4.33 -10.01 19.89
CA THR A 231 3.42 -11.15 19.76
C THR A 231 2.03 -10.67 20.15
N LEU A 232 1.09 -10.74 19.20
CA LEU A 232 -0.32 -10.47 19.46
C LEU A 232 -0.98 -11.75 19.92
N VAL A 233 -1.79 -11.66 20.97
CA VAL A 233 -2.43 -12.80 21.62
C VAL A 233 -3.92 -12.51 21.70
N HIS A 234 -4.72 -13.39 21.10
CA HIS A 234 -6.15 -13.51 21.38
C HIS A 234 -6.32 -14.69 22.36
N PRO A 235 -6.66 -14.45 23.63
CA PRO A 235 -6.96 -15.51 24.58
C PRO A 235 -8.23 -16.25 24.15
N ILE A 236 -8.17 -17.59 24.08
CA ILE A 236 -9.33 -18.42 23.72
C ILE A 236 -10.14 -18.70 24.99
N THR A 237 -10.92 -17.70 25.39
CA THR A 237 -11.91 -17.79 26.48
C THR A 237 -13.16 -18.55 26.02
N ASP A 238 -14.11 -18.79 26.93
CA ASP A 238 -15.37 -19.46 26.60
C ASP A 238 -16.26 -18.66 25.65
N GLU A 239 -16.08 -17.34 25.58
CA GLU A 239 -16.76 -16.45 24.64
C GLU A 239 -16.06 -16.36 23.28
N SER A 240 -14.83 -16.90 23.17
CA SER A 240 -14.06 -16.86 21.93
C SER A 240 -14.72 -17.70 20.83
N PRO A 241 -14.80 -17.20 19.58
CA PRO A 241 -15.31 -18.00 18.47
C PRO A 241 -14.43 -19.23 18.17
N PHE A 242 -13.16 -19.24 18.59
CA PHE A 242 -12.29 -20.41 18.47
C PHE A 242 -12.65 -21.55 19.43
N LYS A 243 -13.31 -21.26 20.55
CA LYS A 243 -13.77 -22.30 21.50
C LYS A 243 -14.97 -23.06 20.94
N ASN A 244 -15.84 -22.36 20.21
CA ASN A 244 -17.07 -22.88 19.64
C ASN A 244 -16.89 -23.58 18.29
N LEU A 245 -15.70 -23.55 17.70
CA LEU A 245 -15.42 -24.11 16.38
C LEU A 245 -14.26 -25.10 16.46
N THR A 246 -14.53 -26.35 16.08
CA THR A 246 -13.49 -27.38 15.96
C THR A 246 -12.53 -27.09 14.80
N ALA A 247 -11.35 -27.72 14.81
CA ALA A 247 -10.39 -27.59 13.72
C ALA A 247 -11.01 -28.05 12.38
N GLU A 248 -11.80 -29.13 12.36
CA GLU A 248 -12.49 -29.56 11.14
C GLU A 248 -13.52 -28.55 10.66
N GLU A 249 -14.25 -27.91 11.57
CA GLU A 249 -15.24 -26.87 11.22
C GLU A 249 -14.57 -25.61 10.69
N LEU A 250 -13.47 -25.17 11.31
CA LEU A 250 -12.70 -24.02 10.84
C LEU A 250 -12.17 -24.24 9.42
N MET A 251 -11.71 -25.46 9.11
CA MET A 251 -11.32 -25.86 7.77
C MET A 251 -12.51 -25.85 6.81
N ARG A 252 -13.61 -26.51 7.18
CA ARG A 252 -14.84 -26.62 6.35
C ARG A 252 -15.46 -25.27 6.04
N ARG A 253 -15.40 -24.34 7.00
CA ARG A 253 -15.98 -22.99 6.91
C ARG A 253 -15.01 -21.96 6.33
N ASP A 254 -13.91 -22.38 5.70
CA ASP A 254 -12.92 -21.49 5.05
C ASP A 254 -12.51 -20.32 5.97
N MET A 255 -12.04 -20.62 7.18
CA MET A 255 -11.67 -19.57 8.12
C MET A 255 -10.59 -18.63 7.55
N GLU A 256 -10.71 -17.34 7.85
CA GLU A 256 -9.69 -16.34 7.56
C GLU A 256 -9.61 -15.36 8.74
N VAL A 257 -8.46 -15.30 9.39
CA VAL A 257 -8.18 -14.28 10.41
C VAL A 257 -7.59 -13.06 9.71
N ILE A 258 -8.28 -11.94 9.76
CA ILE A 258 -7.86 -10.68 9.14
C ILE A 258 -7.25 -9.80 10.22
N VAL A 259 -6.06 -9.27 9.94
CA VAL A 259 -5.30 -8.41 10.84
C VAL A 259 -5.14 -7.03 10.20
N VAL A 260 -5.47 -6.00 10.97
CA VAL A 260 -5.21 -4.59 10.62
C VAL A 260 -4.43 -3.95 11.75
N ILE A 261 -3.27 -3.40 11.43
CA ILE A 261 -2.45 -2.63 12.37
C ILE A 261 -2.40 -1.19 11.89
N LYS A 262 -2.79 -0.26 12.76
CA LYS A 262 -2.62 1.17 12.60
C LYS A 262 -1.44 1.61 13.46
N ALA A 263 -0.58 2.48 12.94
CA ALA A 263 0.50 3.09 13.71
C ALA A 263 0.72 4.52 13.25
N PHE A 264 1.38 5.33 14.07
CA PHE A 264 1.90 6.64 13.68
C PHE A 264 3.38 6.50 13.33
N ASP A 265 3.75 6.86 12.10
CA ASP A 265 5.14 6.88 11.65
C ASP A 265 5.75 8.24 11.99
N GLU A 266 6.70 8.25 12.92
CA GLU A 266 7.35 9.47 13.40
C GLU A 266 8.12 10.20 12.29
N SER A 267 8.70 9.47 11.33
CA SER A 267 9.52 10.07 10.26
C SER A 267 8.70 10.90 9.28
N PHE A 268 7.43 10.54 9.09
CA PHE A 268 6.52 11.22 8.16
C PHE A 268 5.40 11.98 8.88
N SER A 269 5.32 11.91 10.20
CA SER A 269 4.26 12.47 11.04
C SER A 269 2.85 12.11 10.56
N GLN A 270 2.65 10.84 10.17
CA GLN A 270 1.41 10.37 9.56
C GLN A 270 0.99 9.00 10.09
N SER A 271 -0.32 8.76 10.14
CA SER A 271 -0.84 7.43 10.41
C SER A 271 -0.67 6.51 9.20
N VAL A 272 -0.08 5.35 9.45
CA VAL A 272 0.11 4.27 8.49
C VAL A 272 -0.71 3.06 8.88
N TYR A 273 -1.09 2.28 7.88
CA TYR A 273 -1.85 1.04 8.05
C TYR A 273 -1.10 -0.11 7.39
N SER A 274 -1.00 -1.21 8.11
CA SER A 274 -0.51 -2.49 7.63
C SER A 274 -1.58 -3.54 7.82
N ARG A 275 -1.67 -4.49 6.89
CA ARG A 275 -2.72 -5.51 6.88
C ARG A 275 -2.10 -6.85 6.55
N SER A 276 -2.66 -7.92 7.09
CA SER A 276 -2.30 -9.30 6.73
C SER A 276 -3.46 -10.23 7.04
N SER A 277 -3.39 -11.48 6.60
CA SER A 277 -4.39 -12.49 6.89
C SER A 277 -3.75 -13.85 7.20
N TYR A 278 -4.49 -14.71 7.90
CA TYR A 278 -4.13 -16.10 8.15
C TYR A 278 -5.29 -17.00 7.75
N LYS A 279 -5.04 -17.93 6.82
CA LYS A 279 -5.99 -19.01 6.48
C LYS A 279 -5.73 -20.24 7.34
N PHE A 280 -6.66 -21.21 7.32
CA PHE A 280 -6.58 -22.44 8.13
C PHE A 280 -5.24 -23.18 7.97
N ASP A 281 -4.73 -23.30 6.75
CA ASP A 281 -3.46 -23.94 6.40
C ASP A 281 -2.22 -23.20 6.94
N GLU A 282 -2.38 -21.94 7.35
CA GLU A 282 -1.35 -21.12 7.95
C GLU A 282 -1.41 -21.15 9.49
N LEU A 283 -2.34 -21.89 10.10
CA LEU A 283 -2.40 -22.11 11.56
C LEU A 283 -1.62 -23.35 11.98
N GLN A 284 -0.85 -23.25 13.06
CA GLN A 284 -0.13 -24.37 13.65
C GLN A 284 -0.56 -24.58 15.11
N TRP A 285 -1.08 -25.77 15.43
CA TRP A 285 -1.50 -26.14 16.78
C TRP A 285 -0.35 -26.74 17.58
N GLY A 286 -0.35 -26.51 18.90
CA GLY A 286 0.61 -27.12 19.82
C GLY A 286 2.04 -26.65 19.59
N ARG A 287 2.20 -25.38 19.19
CA ARG A 287 3.51 -24.75 18.99
C ARG A 287 3.56 -23.43 19.75
N LYS A 288 4.74 -23.04 20.19
CA LYS A 288 5.01 -21.71 20.76
C LYS A 288 6.17 -21.07 20.00
N PHE A 289 6.13 -19.75 19.84
CA PHE A 289 7.22 -19.06 19.17
C PHE A 289 8.49 -19.02 20.05
N LYS A 290 9.66 -19.21 19.44
CA LYS A 290 10.95 -19.08 20.14
C LYS A 290 11.27 -17.63 20.51
N TYR A 291 12.02 -17.42 21.56
CA TYR A 291 12.44 -16.07 21.96
C TYR A 291 13.47 -15.50 20.97
N LEU A 292 13.30 -14.25 20.52
CA LEU A 292 14.13 -13.62 19.47
C LEU A 292 15.16 -12.63 19.99
N ILE A 293 14.98 -12.14 21.21
CA ILE A 293 15.85 -11.12 21.77
C ILE A 293 17.07 -11.83 22.36
N SER A 294 18.25 -11.37 21.98
CA SER A 294 19.50 -11.80 22.58
C SER A 294 20.27 -10.60 23.10
N HIS A 295 21.21 -10.85 24.01
CA HIS A 295 22.08 -9.82 24.56
C HIS A 295 23.48 -10.02 24.00
N ASP A 296 23.98 -9.06 23.23
CA ASP A 296 25.33 -9.06 22.70
C ASP A 296 26.03 -7.75 23.06
N ASN A 297 27.22 -7.85 23.67
CA ASN A 297 28.09 -6.71 23.98
C ASN A 297 27.39 -5.50 24.66
N GLY A 298 26.47 -5.74 25.61
CA GLY A 298 25.76 -4.68 26.33
C GLY A 298 24.62 -4.04 25.54
N ARG A 299 24.25 -4.60 24.38
CA ARG A 299 23.11 -4.18 23.56
C ARG A 299 22.12 -5.32 23.41
N LEU A 300 20.83 -4.96 23.39
CA LEU A 300 19.78 -5.88 22.96
C LEU A 300 19.84 -5.99 21.43
N SER A 301 19.88 -7.22 20.93
CA SER A 301 19.79 -7.51 19.50
C SER A 301 18.63 -8.45 19.24
N ILE A 302 18.02 -8.33 18.06
CA ILE A 302 16.88 -9.15 17.63
C ILE A 302 17.23 -9.74 16.28
N ASP A 303 17.26 -11.06 16.20
CA ASP A 303 17.38 -11.73 14.92
C ASP A 303 16.00 -11.85 14.27
N ILE A 304 15.76 -11.02 13.26
CA ILE A 304 14.48 -10.97 12.52
C ILE A 304 14.31 -12.22 11.65
N SER A 305 15.38 -12.95 11.32
CA SER A 305 15.27 -14.21 10.57
C SER A 305 14.47 -15.26 11.35
N GLY A 306 14.56 -15.23 12.69
CA GLY A 306 13.85 -16.14 13.58
C GLY A 306 12.35 -15.83 13.77
N ILE A 307 11.76 -14.82 13.11
CA ILE A 307 10.36 -14.43 13.34
C ILE A 307 9.35 -15.58 13.23
N ASN A 308 9.63 -16.53 12.33
CA ASN A 308 8.80 -17.69 12.07
C ASN A 308 9.15 -18.90 12.94
N GLU A 309 10.24 -18.85 13.70
CA GLU A 309 10.70 -20.00 14.48
C GLU A 309 9.75 -20.33 15.63
N THR A 310 9.33 -21.58 15.65
CA THR A 310 8.44 -22.14 16.65
C THR A 310 8.98 -23.48 17.14
N GLU A 311 8.68 -23.81 18.39
CA GLU A 311 8.96 -25.11 19.01
C GLU A 311 7.66 -25.74 19.51
N GLU A 312 7.66 -27.06 19.67
CA GLU A 312 6.50 -27.79 20.16
C GLU A 312 6.15 -27.38 21.60
N ALA A 313 4.85 -27.31 21.88
CA ALA A 313 4.32 -26.99 23.19
C ALA A 313 3.00 -27.71 23.40
N ALA A 314 2.85 -28.41 24.54
CA ALA A 314 1.58 -28.98 24.93
C ALA A 314 0.54 -27.86 25.09
N LEU A 315 -0.63 -28.06 24.50
CA LEU A 315 -1.78 -27.18 24.75
C LEU A 315 -2.31 -27.44 26.16
N ASN A 316 -2.91 -26.41 26.74
CA ASN A 316 -3.66 -26.56 27.98
C ASN A 316 -4.93 -27.38 27.71
N ASP A 317 -5.29 -28.22 28.67
CA ASP A 317 -6.49 -29.08 28.65
C ASP A 317 -7.81 -28.27 28.64
#